data_AF-A0AAJ1TRC1-F1
#
_entry.id   AF-A0AAJ1TRC1-F1
#
_cell.length_a   1.000
_cell.length_b   1.000
_cell.length_c   1.000
_cell.angle_alpha   90.00
_cell.angle_beta   90.00
_cell.angle_gamma   90.00
#
_symmetry.space_group_name_H-M   'P 1'
#
loop_
_entity.id
_entity.type
_entity.pdbx_description
1 polymer ?
#
loop_
_entity_poly.entity_id
_entity_poly.type
_entity_poly.pdbx_seq_one_letter_code
_entity_poly.pdbx_strand_id
1 'polypeptide(L)'
;MEHDSVVAAGMPDWQDLRLFLELERRGSFRAAAAAVGLSINTLRRRIEDLEAQLGVTLLTRHTDGIRLTAEGEKILSATRTMESAAYSVLRARDAASATPDGEVRIAVTEGLGTFWLAPRLVEFQRSNPRLVVDLRCTMDPADVARLEADVAVQLVRPVNPDLKLVKLGRLHVMAFAARSYLDIYGMPGGVEDAIRHRLVLQVSSQTVSMAEYARHTPGLPQSGYVTLKTNVSSAHYWAVANGAGIGWLPTYASAIGARVVPIDGLVQVGLDIWLTYHPDAERIERVRRSIDWIRASFDPGRYPWFRDDFIHPRDLPAKLKGSTVPEMFAGFAGMER
;
A
#
# COMPACT_ATOMS: atom_id res chain seq x y z
N MET A 1 19.13 -38.92 39.89
CA MET A 1 18.25 -37.74 39.78
C MET A 1 18.98 -36.77 38.88
N GLU A 2 18.87 -37.03 37.58
CA GLU A 2 19.65 -36.40 36.52
C GLU A 2 18.61 -36.00 35.48
N HIS A 3 18.29 -34.71 35.44
CA HIS A 3 17.40 -34.11 34.46
C HIS A 3 18.15 -32.89 33.94
N ASP A 4 19.12 -33.14 33.04
CA ASP A 4 19.81 -32.06 32.36
C ASP A 4 19.80 -32.32 30.84
N SER A 5 19.16 -31.37 30.14
CA SER A 5 19.44 -30.94 28.77
C SER A 5 19.51 -32.01 27.66
N VAL A 6 18.35 -32.43 27.13
CA VAL A 6 18.24 -33.11 25.80
C VAL A 6 17.66 -32.18 24.72
N VAL A 7 17.42 -30.91 24.99
CA VAL A 7 16.92 -29.95 23.98
C VAL A 7 18.11 -29.14 23.44
N ALA A 8 18.42 -29.26 22.14
CA ALA A 8 19.19 -28.31 21.29
C ALA A 8 20.47 -28.78 20.55
N ALA A 9 20.68 -30.08 20.26
CA ALA A 9 21.85 -30.50 19.45
C ALA A 9 21.66 -30.43 17.91
N GLY A 10 20.56 -29.86 17.41
CA GLY A 10 20.30 -29.79 15.96
C GLY A 10 19.31 -28.72 15.51
N MET A 11 18.91 -27.82 16.42
CA MET A 11 18.00 -26.73 16.06
C MET A 11 18.83 -25.54 15.55
N PRO A 12 18.59 -25.04 14.33
CA PRO A 12 19.23 -23.83 13.84
C PRO A 12 18.93 -22.64 14.77
N ASP A 13 19.93 -21.79 15.01
CA ASP A 13 19.74 -20.58 15.80
C ASP A 13 18.73 -19.67 15.08
N TRP A 14 17.69 -19.27 15.81
CA TRP A 14 16.69 -18.34 15.32
C TRP A 14 17.33 -17.04 14.80
N GLN A 15 18.43 -16.59 15.40
CA GLN A 15 19.11 -15.39 14.95
C GLN A 15 19.73 -15.57 13.55
N ASP A 16 20.28 -16.75 13.23
CA ASP A 16 20.82 -17.05 11.90
C ASP A 16 19.71 -17.17 10.86
N LEU A 17 18.62 -17.84 11.21
CA LEU A 17 17.42 -17.89 10.39
C LEU A 17 16.84 -16.49 10.11
N ARG A 18 16.90 -15.57 11.09
CA ARG A 18 16.50 -14.17 10.91
C ARG A 18 17.41 -13.41 9.95
N LEU A 19 18.71 -13.71 9.96
CA LEU A 19 19.65 -13.16 8.98
C LEU A 19 19.37 -13.65 7.57
N PHE A 20 19.01 -14.94 7.41
CA PHE A 20 18.58 -15.49 6.14
C PHE A 20 17.30 -14.83 5.61
N LEU A 21 16.29 -14.62 6.47
CA LEU A 21 15.08 -13.87 6.12
C LEU A 21 15.41 -12.44 5.64
N GLU A 22 16.26 -11.72 6.36
CA GLU A 22 16.60 -10.34 5.99
C GLU A 22 17.41 -10.28 4.70
N LEU A 23 18.24 -11.30 4.46
CA LEU A 23 18.99 -11.43 3.21
C LEU A 23 18.06 -11.62 2.00
N GLU A 24 17.06 -12.49 2.12
CA GLU A 24 16.04 -12.70 1.09
C GLU A 24 15.28 -11.41 0.76
N ARG A 25 14.78 -10.70 1.78
CA ARG A 25 14.03 -9.44 1.60
C ARG A 25 14.82 -8.35 0.88
N ARG A 26 16.12 -8.28 1.15
CA ARG A 26 16.99 -7.21 0.64
C ARG A 26 17.64 -7.57 -0.70
N GLY A 27 17.57 -8.83 -1.12
CA GLY A 27 18.08 -9.34 -2.40
C GLY A 27 19.61 -9.25 -2.57
N SER A 28 20.34 -8.76 -1.57
CA SER A 28 21.80 -8.66 -1.64
C SER A 28 22.44 -8.65 -0.25
N PHE A 29 23.62 -9.26 -0.14
CA PHE A 29 24.42 -9.24 1.09
C PHE A 29 24.79 -7.83 1.54
N ARG A 30 25.02 -6.90 0.61
CA ARG A 30 25.35 -5.51 0.95
C ARG A 30 24.17 -4.81 1.62
N ALA A 31 22.98 -4.87 1.02
CA ALA A 31 21.79 -4.23 1.57
C ALA A 31 21.35 -4.90 2.89
N ALA A 32 21.42 -6.24 2.96
CA ALA A 32 21.11 -6.99 4.17
C ALA A 32 22.06 -6.67 5.32
N ALA A 33 23.38 -6.70 5.08
CA ALA A 33 24.38 -6.41 6.10
C ALA A 33 24.22 -4.98 6.67
N ALA A 34 23.94 -4.00 5.82
CA ALA A 34 23.63 -2.64 6.25
C ALA A 34 22.36 -2.58 7.12
N ALA A 35 21.31 -3.32 6.76
CA ALA A 35 20.05 -3.34 7.51
C ALA A 35 20.19 -3.99 8.90
N VAL A 36 21.04 -5.01 9.04
CA VAL A 36 21.24 -5.72 10.32
C VAL A 36 22.42 -5.19 11.14
N GLY A 37 23.16 -4.19 10.64
CA GLY A 37 24.31 -3.59 11.31
C GLY A 37 25.54 -4.51 11.39
N LEU A 38 25.74 -5.38 10.39
CA LEU A 38 26.88 -6.31 10.31
C LEU A 38 27.80 -5.95 9.15
N SER A 39 29.05 -6.46 9.20
CA SER A 39 29.91 -6.46 8.01
C SER A 39 29.41 -7.49 7.00
N ILE A 40 29.63 -7.24 5.70
CA ILE A 40 29.26 -8.17 4.62
C ILE A 40 29.91 -9.55 4.83
N ASN A 41 31.17 -9.57 5.28
CA ASN A 41 31.90 -10.82 5.53
C ASN A 41 31.32 -11.59 6.72
N THR A 42 30.91 -10.89 7.78
CA THR A 42 30.25 -11.51 8.94
C THR A 42 28.91 -12.11 8.55
N LEU A 43 28.09 -11.38 7.79
CA LEU A 43 26.80 -11.90 7.33
C LEU A 43 26.98 -13.12 6.43
N ARG A 44 27.93 -13.06 5.48
CA ARG A 44 28.27 -14.21 4.62
C ARG A 44 28.62 -15.45 5.43
N ARG A 45 29.55 -15.31 6.38
CA ARG A 45 29.98 -16.42 7.22
C ARG A 45 28.82 -17.03 8.03
N ARG A 46 27.96 -16.19 8.62
CA ARG A 46 26.79 -16.68 9.37
C ARG A 46 25.81 -17.47 8.50
N ILE A 47 25.61 -17.05 7.25
CA ILE A 47 24.78 -17.80 6.29
C ILE A 47 25.45 -19.10 5.86
N GLU A 48 26.76 -19.11 5.62
CA GLU A 48 27.52 -20.32 5.30
C GLU A 48 27.50 -21.33 6.47
N ASP A 49 27.63 -20.85 7.71
CA ASP A 49 27.52 -21.67 8.92
C ASP A 49 26.10 -22.25 9.08
N LEU A 50 25.05 -21.46 8.79
CA LEU A 50 23.67 -21.92 8.77
C LEU A 50 23.42 -22.99 7.70
N GLU A 51 23.93 -22.79 6.47
CA GLU A 51 23.85 -23.78 5.38
C GLU A 51 24.56 -25.08 5.77
N ALA A 52 25.73 -24.99 6.41
CA ALA A 52 26.45 -26.14 6.91
C ALA A 52 25.69 -26.88 8.02
N GLN A 53 25.06 -26.14 8.95
CA GLN A 53 24.24 -26.72 10.02
C GLN A 53 23.00 -27.44 9.47
N LEU A 54 22.36 -26.87 8.45
CA LEU A 54 21.18 -27.46 7.80
C LEU A 54 21.52 -28.55 6.78
N GLY A 55 22.78 -28.63 6.35
CA GLY A 55 23.24 -29.57 5.32
C GLY A 55 22.73 -29.27 3.92
N VAL A 56 22.27 -28.03 3.66
CA VAL A 56 21.71 -27.61 2.36
C VAL A 56 22.20 -26.22 1.98
N THR A 57 22.39 -25.98 0.68
CA THR A 57 22.59 -24.64 0.15
C THR A 57 21.24 -23.94 0.03
N LEU A 58 21.09 -22.80 0.69
CA LEU A 58 19.88 -21.97 0.69
C LEU A 58 19.89 -20.98 -0.47
N LEU A 59 21.08 -20.48 -0.84
CA LEU A 59 21.23 -19.38 -1.80
C LEU A 59 22.30 -19.65 -2.86
N THR A 60 22.05 -19.19 -4.08
CA THR A 60 23.05 -19.16 -5.16
C THR A 60 23.32 -17.72 -5.61
N ARG A 61 24.56 -17.47 -6.05
CA ARG A 61 24.95 -16.18 -6.60
C ARG A 61 24.56 -16.09 -8.08
N HIS A 62 24.04 -14.95 -8.48
CA HIS A 62 23.81 -14.58 -9.87
C HIS A 62 24.40 -13.20 -10.17
N THR A 63 24.46 -12.85 -11.46
CA THR A 63 24.96 -11.54 -11.93
C THR A 63 24.19 -10.37 -11.32
N ASP A 64 22.90 -10.58 -11.01
CA ASP A 64 21.99 -9.52 -10.57
C ASP A 64 21.71 -9.57 -9.06
N GLY A 65 22.38 -10.46 -8.31
CA GLY A 65 22.20 -10.59 -6.87
C GLY A 65 22.19 -12.04 -6.38
N ILE A 66 21.32 -12.34 -5.42
CA ILE A 66 21.12 -13.68 -4.85
C ILE A 66 19.82 -14.29 -5.37
N ARG A 67 19.77 -15.62 -5.47
CA ARG A 67 18.52 -16.37 -5.69
C ARG A 67 18.43 -17.53 -4.70
N LEU A 68 17.21 -17.86 -4.30
CA LEU A 68 16.95 -19.02 -3.46
C LEU A 68 17.08 -20.32 -4.27
N THR A 69 17.57 -21.37 -3.62
CA THR A 69 17.44 -22.73 -4.13
C THR A 69 16.05 -23.28 -3.81
N ALA A 70 15.67 -24.41 -4.40
CA ALA A 70 14.42 -25.08 -4.07
C ALA A 70 14.32 -25.47 -2.57
N GLU A 71 15.44 -25.85 -1.96
CA GLU A 71 15.47 -26.11 -0.51
C GLU A 71 15.48 -24.79 0.30
N GLY A 72 16.15 -23.76 -0.21
CA GLY A 72 16.08 -22.40 0.34
C GLY A 72 14.66 -21.87 0.44
N GLU A 73 13.83 -22.07 -0.59
CA GLU A 73 12.40 -21.69 -0.57
C GLU A 73 11.60 -22.43 0.51
N LYS A 74 11.85 -23.74 0.70
CA LYS A 74 11.16 -24.53 1.75
C LYS A 74 11.58 -24.08 3.14
N ILE A 75 12.88 -23.90 3.37
CA ILE A 75 13.41 -23.41 4.64
C ILE A 75 12.91 -22.00 4.91
N LEU A 76 12.88 -21.13 3.90
CA LEU A 76 12.35 -19.78 4.01
C LEU A 76 10.88 -19.79 4.43
N SER A 77 10.05 -20.67 3.85
CA SER A 77 8.66 -20.84 4.24
C SER A 77 8.52 -21.21 5.72
N ALA A 78 9.26 -22.21 6.19
CA ALA A 78 9.28 -22.60 7.61
C ALA A 78 9.77 -21.46 8.52
N THR A 79 10.78 -20.72 8.06
CA THR A 79 11.36 -19.60 8.80
C THR A 79 10.39 -18.42 8.92
N ARG A 80 9.60 -18.15 7.88
CA ARG A 80 8.50 -17.17 7.91
C ARG A 80 7.44 -17.54 8.94
N THR A 81 7.10 -18.83 9.05
CA THR A 81 6.17 -19.32 10.09
C THR A 81 6.74 -19.10 11.50
N MET A 82 8.02 -19.37 11.71
CA MET A 82 8.69 -19.09 13.00
C MET A 82 8.68 -17.59 13.33
N GLU A 83 8.92 -16.73 12.33
CA GLU A 83 8.85 -15.28 12.51
C GLU A 83 7.44 -14.83 12.92
N SER A 84 6.43 -15.33 12.20
CA SER A 84 5.02 -15.05 12.49
C SER A 84 4.66 -15.44 13.93
N ALA A 85 5.11 -16.62 14.39
CA ALA A 85 4.92 -17.08 15.76
C ALA A 85 5.62 -16.18 16.79
N ALA A 86 6.82 -15.69 16.50
CA ALA A 86 7.52 -14.74 17.37
C ALA A 86 6.74 -13.42 17.52
N TYR A 87 6.16 -12.90 16.43
CA TYR A 87 5.30 -11.71 16.48
C TYR A 87 3.97 -11.95 17.20
N SER A 88 3.44 -13.19 17.20
CA SER A 88 2.23 -13.53 17.95
C SER A 88 2.41 -13.37 19.46
N VAL A 89 3.62 -13.52 19.99
CA VAL A 89 3.92 -13.26 21.42
C VAL A 89 3.62 -11.79 21.77
N LEU A 90 4.02 -10.85 20.90
CA LEU A 90 3.78 -9.42 21.10
C LEU A 90 2.29 -9.09 21.01
N ARG A 91 1.57 -9.68 20.05
CA ARG A 91 0.12 -9.52 19.93
C ARG A 91 -0.63 -10.06 21.14
N ALA A 92 -0.22 -11.21 21.68
CA ALA A 92 -0.83 -11.81 22.87
C ALA A 92 -0.67 -10.89 24.10
N ARG A 93 0.51 -10.27 24.28
CA ARG A 93 0.72 -9.25 25.31
C ARG A 93 -0.24 -8.08 25.14
N ASP A 94 -0.37 -7.56 23.91
CA ASP A 94 -1.22 -6.40 23.65
C ASP A 94 -2.71 -6.69 23.79
N ALA A 95 -3.15 -7.90 23.44
CA ALA A 95 -4.51 -8.37 23.61
C ALA A 95 -4.90 -8.58 25.08
N ALA A 96 -3.93 -8.83 25.96
CA ALA A 96 -4.17 -8.89 27.40
C ALA A 96 -4.53 -7.52 28.01
N SER A 97 -4.20 -6.42 27.33
CA SER A 97 -4.64 -5.07 27.72
C SER A 97 -6.00 -4.76 27.12
N ALA A 98 -7.05 -4.71 27.96
CA ALA A 98 -8.41 -4.40 27.55
C ALA A 98 -8.67 -2.90 27.30
N THR A 99 -7.63 -2.06 27.28
CA THR A 99 -7.82 -0.60 27.16
C THR A 99 -8.05 -0.20 25.70
N PRO A 100 -9.06 0.64 25.41
CA PRO A 100 -9.23 1.26 24.09
C PRO A 100 -8.17 2.33 23.79
N ASP A 101 -7.34 2.65 24.78
CA ASP A 101 -6.29 3.65 24.72
C ASP A 101 -4.99 3.06 24.14
N GLY A 102 -4.09 3.94 23.68
CA GLY A 102 -2.76 3.56 23.16
C GLY A 102 -2.55 4.00 21.72
N GLU A 103 -1.58 3.38 21.04
CA GLU A 103 -1.28 3.65 19.64
C GLU A 103 -1.83 2.55 18.74
N VAL A 104 -2.35 2.93 17.57
CA VAL A 104 -2.66 2.04 16.45
C VAL A 104 -1.92 2.51 15.20
N ARG A 105 -1.25 1.58 14.52
CA ARG A 105 -0.51 1.82 13.28
C ARG A 105 -1.33 1.40 12.09
N ILE A 106 -1.67 2.35 11.23
CA ILE A 106 -2.47 2.15 10.03
C ILE A 106 -1.57 2.40 8.82
N ALA A 107 -1.24 1.36 8.07
CA ALA A 107 -0.59 1.51 6.77
C ALA A 107 -1.63 1.72 5.66
N VAL A 108 -1.38 2.63 4.74
CA VAL A 108 -2.28 2.90 3.62
C VAL A 108 -1.51 3.45 2.43
N THR A 109 -2.01 3.20 1.21
CA THR A 109 -1.46 3.84 0.00
C THR A 109 -1.47 5.37 0.15
N GLU A 110 -0.43 6.05 -0.32
CA GLU A 110 -0.29 7.49 -0.08
C GLU A 110 -1.51 8.29 -0.55
N GLY A 111 -2.09 7.96 -1.71
CA GLY A 111 -3.31 8.62 -2.19
C GLY A 111 -4.53 8.42 -1.28
N LEU A 112 -4.83 7.19 -0.85
CA LEU A 112 -5.96 6.93 0.06
C LEU A 112 -5.69 7.50 1.46
N GLY A 113 -4.45 7.45 1.93
CA GLY A 113 -4.07 8.00 3.22
C GLY A 113 -4.22 9.51 3.26
N THR A 114 -3.59 10.20 2.31
CA THR A 114 -3.56 11.66 2.22
C THR A 114 -4.94 12.24 1.92
N PHE A 115 -5.61 11.76 0.88
CA PHE A 115 -6.85 12.38 0.40
C PHE A 115 -8.10 11.80 1.04
N TRP A 116 -8.11 10.54 1.47
CA TRP A 116 -9.33 9.89 1.92
C TRP A 116 -9.42 9.69 3.44
N LEU A 117 -8.44 9.01 4.04
CA LEU A 117 -8.48 8.64 5.46
C LEU A 117 -8.10 9.80 6.39
N ALA A 118 -7.01 10.54 6.10
CA ALA A 118 -6.53 11.61 6.96
C ALA A 118 -7.60 12.68 7.26
N PRO A 119 -8.40 13.16 6.28
CA PRO A 119 -9.47 14.12 6.56
C PRO A 119 -10.57 13.58 7.49
N ARG A 120 -10.77 12.26 7.49
CA ARG A 120 -11.81 11.57 8.29
C ARG A 120 -11.31 11.15 9.68
N LEU A 121 -10.00 11.10 9.89
CA LEU A 121 -9.41 10.77 11.19
C LEU A 121 -9.82 11.75 12.28
N VAL A 122 -10.09 13.01 11.93
CA VAL A 122 -10.50 14.04 12.90
C VAL A 122 -11.79 13.64 13.64
N GLU A 123 -12.80 13.13 12.92
CA GLU A 123 -14.05 12.67 13.53
C GLU A 123 -13.83 11.41 14.38
N PHE A 124 -12.99 10.49 13.90
CA PHE A 124 -12.63 9.27 14.62
C PHE A 124 -11.92 9.56 15.94
N GLN A 125 -10.96 10.50 15.93
CA GLN A 125 -10.22 10.91 17.12
C GLN A 125 -11.10 11.63 18.14
N ARG A 126 -12.09 12.42 17.71
CA ARG A 126 -13.08 13.02 18.64
C ARG A 126 -13.82 11.97 19.45
N SER A 127 -14.13 10.83 18.83
CA SER A 127 -14.78 9.69 19.49
C SER A 127 -13.82 8.81 20.29
N ASN A 128 -12.50 8.97 20.11
CA ASN A 128 -11.45 8.16 20.74
C ASN A 128 -10.26 9.05 21.17
N PRO A 129 -10.43 9.97 22.14
CA PRO A 129 -9.47 11.04 22.42
C PRO A 129 -8.13 10.56 23.01
N ARG A 130 -8.06 9.32 23.50
CA ARG A 130 -6.84 8.70 24.06
C ARG A 130 -6.18 7.69 23.10
N LEU A 131 -6.71 7.59 21.88
CA LEU A 131 -6.14 6.75 20.82
C LEU A 131 -5.22 7.61 19.95
N VAL A 132 -3.94 7.27 19.95
CA VAL A 132 -2.96 7.79 19.00
C VAL A 132 -3.07 6.97 17.73
N VAL A 133 -3.22 7.64 16.58
CA VAL A 133 -3.20 6.99 15.27
C VAL A 133 -1.89 7.35 14.57
N ASP A 134 -1.02 6.36 14.39
CA ASP A 134 0.16 6.44 13.52
C ASP A 134 -0.27 6.04 12.10
N LEU A 135 -0.65 7.02 11.29
CA LEU A 135 -1.04 6.83 9.89
C LEU A 135 0.19 6.87 8.98
N ARG A 136 0.56 5.72 8.43
CA ARG A 136 1.70 5.56 7.52
C ARG A 136 1.24 5.53 6.08
N CYS A 137 1.33 6.68 5.43
CA CYS A 137 1.06 6.85 4.01
C CYS A 137 2.29 6.49 3.18
N THR A 138 2.30 5.30 2.60
CA THR A 138 3.42 4.84 1.75
C THR A 138 2.89 4.11 0.52
N MET A 139 3.64 4.13 -0.56
CA MET A 139 3.30 3.33 -1.75
C MET A 139 3.75 1.87 -1.60
N ASP A 140 4.68 1.59 -0.69
CA ASP A 140 5.13 0.23 -0.43
C ASP A 140 4.14 -0.51 0.48
N PRO A 141 3.77 -1.77 0.16
CA PRO A 141 2.94 -2.58 1.04
C PRO A 141 3.63 -2.77 2.40
N ALA A 142 2.94 -2.46 3.51
CA ALA A 142 3.41 -2.79 4.85
C ALA A 142 3.14 -4.28 5.18
N ASP A 143 4.07 -4.90 5.92
CA ASP A 143 3.87 -6.26 6.43
C ASP A 143 3.19 -6.27 7.81
N VAL A 144 1.87 -6.47 7.80
CA VAL A 144 1.06 -6.53 9.02
C VAL A 144 1.35 -7.79 9.86
N ALA A 145 1.79 -8.89 9.24
CA ALA A 145 2.15 -10.10 10.00
C ALA A 145 3.36 -9.85 10.90
N ARG A 146 4.24 -8.93 10.47
CA ARG A 146 5.47 -8.52 11.16
C ARG A 146 5.33 -7.27 12.03
N LEU A 147 4.10 -6.83 12.32
CA LEU A 147 3.80 -5.64 13.12
C LEU A 147 4.41 -4.33 12.56
N GLU A 148 4.69 -4.27 11.25
CA GLU A 148 5.04 -3.01 10.59
C GLU A 148 3.85 -2.04 10.56
N ALA A 149 2.64 -2.60 10.66
CA ALA A 149 1.38 -1.93 10.96
C ALA A 149 0.44 -2.89 11.70
N ASP A 150 -0.58 -2.38 12.38
CA ASP A 150 -1.65 -3.20 12.99
C ASP A 150 -2.73 -3.55 11.95
N VAL A 151 -2.95 -2.64 11.00
CA VAL A 151 -3.88 -2.79 9.87
C VAL A 151 -3.28 -2.14 8.62
N ALA A 152 -3.58 -2.67 7.44
CA ALA A 152 -3.18 -2.08 6.17
C ALA A 152 -4.33 -1.95 5.18
N VAL A 153 -4.37 -0.84 4.43
CA VAL A 153 -5.30 -0.60 3.31
C VAL A 153 -4.51 -0.51 2.01
N GLN A 154 -4.71 -1.48 1.12
CA GLN A 154 -3.86 -1.72 -0.05
C GLN A 154 -4.70 -1.88 -1.33
N LEU A 155 -4.08 -1.59 -2.49
CA LEU A 155 -4.72 -1.74 -3.81
C LEU A 155 -4.32 -3.04 -4.52
N VAL A 156 -3.32 -3.74 -3.98
CA VAL A 156 -2.90 -5.07 -4.42
C VAL A 156 -3.39 -6.09 -3.40
N ARG A 157 -4.02 -7.17 -3.87
CA ARG A 157 -4.51 -8.24 -3.00
C ARG A 157 -3.33 -8.94 -2.32
N PRO A 158 -3.23 -8.96 -0.98
CA PRO A 158 -2.14 -9.66 -0.31
C PRO A 158 -2.25 -11.17 -0.50
N VAL A 159 -1.09 -11.83 -0.54
CA VAL A 159 -0.98 -13.28 -0.75
C VAL A 159 -0.65 -14.05 0.52
N ASN A 160 -0.39 -13.36 1.64
CA ASN A 160 -0.08 -13.99 2.92
C ASN A 160 -1.36 -14.66 3.48
N PRO A 161 -1.39 -16.00 3.62
CA PRO A 161 -2.57 -16.73 4.08
C PRO A 161 -2.88 -16.53 5.57
N ASP A 162 -1.91 -16.05 6.36
CA ASP A 162 -2.08 -15.81 7.80
C ASP A 162 -2.85 -14.51 8.09
N LEU A 163 -3.05 -13.68 7.08
CA LEU A 163 -3.77 -12.42 7.20
C LEU A 163 -5.26 -12.61 6.93
N LYS A 164 -6.10 -11.85 7.63
CA LYS A 164 -7.50 -11.66 7.26
C LYS A 164 -7.58 -10.63 6.15
N LEU A 165 -8.30 -10.96 5.08
CA LEU A 165 -8.54 -10.09 3.93
C LEU A 165 -10.00 -9.66 3.88
N VAL A 166 -10.26 -8.36 3.77
CA VAL A 166 -11.60 -7.79 3.59
C VAL A 166 -11.57 -6.84 2.40
N LYS A 167 -12.41 -7.09 1.39
CA LYS A 167 -12.62 -6.12 0.30
C LYS A 167 -13.45 -4.96 0.85
N LEU A 168 -12.89 -3.76 0.83
CA LEU A 168 -13.54 -2.52 1.28
C LEU A 168 -14.41 -1.90 0.19
N GLY A 169 -14.03 -2.07 -1.07
CA GLY A 169 -14.71 -1.49 -2.23
C GLY A 169 -13.82 -1.50 -3.47
N ARG A 170 -14.17 -0.71 -4.47
CA ARG A 170 -13.40 -0.56 -5.71
C ARG A 170 -13.04 0.89 -5.98
N LEU A 171 -11.75 1.17 -6.15
CA LEU A 171 -11.22 2.45 -6.58
C LEU A 171 -11.26 2.53 -8.11
N HIS A 172 -12.07 3.42 -8.65
CA HIS A 172 -12.09 3.71 -10.09
C HIS A 172 -11.13 4.85 -10.41
N VAL A 173 -10.30 4.66 -11.43
CA VAL A 173 -9.29 5.60 -11.89
C VAL A 173 -9.52 5.89 -13.36
N MET A 174 -9.52 7.17 -13.73
CA MET A 174 -9.66 7.62 -15.12
C MET A 174 -8.79 8.84 -15.40
N ALA A 175 -8.74 9.26 -16.66
CA ALA A 175 -7.94 10.40 -17.07
C ALA A 175 -8.57 11.75 -16.66
N PHE A 176 -7.72 12.67 -16.23
CA PHE A 176 -8.07 14.05 -15.89
C PHE A 176 -7.00 15.02 -16.40
N ALA A 177 -7.39 16.28 -16.62
CA ALA A 177 -6.48 17.40 -16.79
C ALA A 177 -7.04 18.68 -16.16
N ALA A 178 -6.19 19.67 -15.89
CA ALA A 178 -6.65 21.00 -15.53
C ALA A 178 -7.39 21.66 -16.70
N ARG A 179 -8.39 22.51 -16.39
CA ARG A 179 -9.07 23.33 -17.41
C ARG A 179 -8.08 24.18 -18.20
N SER A 180 -7.13 24.82 -17.51
CA SER A 180 -6.07 25.65 -18.10
C SER A 180 -5.20 24.91 -19.12
N TYR A 181 -4.95 23.62 -18.90
CA TYR A 181 -4.22 22.78 -19.86
C TYR A 181 -5.08 22.53 -21.10
N LEU A 182 -6.35 22.17 -20.92
CA LEU A 182 -7.27 21.89 -22.01
C LEU A 182 -7.58 23.13 -22.86
N ASP A 183 -7.55 24.33 -22.28
CA ASP A 183 -7.75 25.59 -23.02
C ASP A 183 -6.60 25.87 -24.01
N ILE A 184 -5.40 25.34 -23.74
CA ILE A 184 -4.20 25.50 -24.59
C ILE A 184 -4.08 24.35 -25.59
N TYR A 185 -4.25 23.11 -25.13
CA TYR A 185 -3.94 21.91 -25.91
C TYR A 185 -5.17 21.20 -26.50
N GLY A 186 -6.38 21.64 -26.14
CA GLY A 186 -7.63 20.99 -26.51
C GLY A 186 -7.98 19.77 -25.63
N MET A 187 -9.18 19.24 -25.83
CA MET A 187 -9.61 17.97 -25.25
C MET A 187 -9.30 16.84 -26.22
N PRO A 188 -8.60 15.75 -25.82
CA PRO A 188 -8.41 14.61 -26.70
C PRO A 188 -9.75 13.94 -26.98
N GLY A 189 -9.99 13.53 -28.22
CA GLY A 189 -11.18 12.77 -28.62
C GLY A 189 -11.09 11.27 -28.34
N GLY A 190 -9.91 10.77 -27.97
CA GLY A 190 -9.65 9.36 -27.70
C GLY A 190 -8.18 9.04 -27.47
N VAL A 191 -7.87 7.76 -27.39
CA VAL A 191 -6.52 7.23 -27.12
C VAL A 191 -5.51 7.66 -28.18
N GLU A 192 -5.92 7.74 -29.45
CA GLU A 192 -5.08 8.14 -30.58
C GLU A 192 -4.64 9.60 -30.48
N ASP A 193 -5.47 10.47 -29.90
CA ASP A 193 -5.13 11.88 -29.68
C ASP A 193 -4.21 12.06 -28.47
N ALA A 194 -4.18 11.09 -27.55
CA ALA A 194 -3.38 11.18 -26.32
C ALA A 194 -1.88 11.37 -26.60
N ILE A 195 -1.36 10.88 -27.75
CA ILE A 195 0.04 11.07 -28.15
C ILE A 195 0.42 12.54 -28.39
N ARG A 196 -0.57 13.40 -28.62
CA ARG A 196 -0.39 14.85 -28.81
C ARG A 196 -0.43 15.62 -27.50
N HIS A 197 -0.73 14.94 -26.40
CA HIS A 197 -0.84 15.54 -25.09
C HIS A 197 0.31 15.12 -24.18
N ARG A 198 0.68 16.04 -23.29
CA ARG A 198 1.60 15.75 -22.19
C ARG A 198 0.95 14.80 -21.21
N LEU A 199 1.70 13.78 -20.80
CA LEU A 199 1.32 12.87 -19.72
C LEU A 199 2.12 13.16 -18.44
N VAL A 200 1.40 13.07 -17.33
CA VAL A 200 1.92 13.05 -15.96
C VAL A 200 1.73 11.63 -15.46
N LEU A 201 2.78 10.99 -14.94
CA LEU A 201 2.71 9.58 -14.58
C LEU A 201 3.07 9.35 -13.11
N GLN A 202 2.23 8.57 -12.44
CA GLN A 202 2.56 7.98 -11.16
C GLN A 202 3.23 6.61 -11.38
N VAL A 203 4.39 6.36 -10.76
CA VAL A 203 5.13 5.10 -10.87
C VAL A 203 5.45 4.59 -9.47
N SER A 204 4.85 3.48 -9.07
CA SER A 204 5.11 2.82 -7.79
C SER A 204 4.74 1.33 -7.83
N SER A 205 5.12 0.60 -6.78
CA SER A 205 4.82 -0.84 -6.62
C SER A 205 3.31 -1.16 -6.61
N GLN A 206 2.47 -0.20 -6.19
CA GLN A 206 1.00 -0.34 -6.18
C GLN A 206 0.30 0.44 -7.29
N THR A 207 1.03 1.00 -8.25
CA THR A 207 0.45 1.70 -9.40
C THR A 207 0.35 0.77 -10.60
N VAL A 208 -0.87 0.46 -11.01
CA VAL A 208 -1.12 -0.37 -12.21
C VAL A 208 -1.24 0.48 -13.49
N SER A 209 -1.29 1.82 -13.36
CA SER A 209 -1.71 2.72 -14.46
C SER A 209 -0.77 2.68 -15.67
N MET A 210 0.55 2.57 -15.50
CA MET A 210 1.47 2.53 -16.65
C MET A 210 1.40 1.19 -17.39
N ALA A 211 1.36 0.07 -16.65
CA ALA A 211 1.27 -1.25 -17.26
C ALA A 211 -0.08 -1.43 -17.97
N GLU A 212 -1.18 -0.96 -17.36
CA GLU A 212 -2.50 -1.00 -17.99
C GLU A 212 -2.61 0.01 -19.14
N TYR A 213 -2.07 1.23 -19.02
CA TYR A 213 -2.03 2.17 -20.14
C TYR A 213 -1.24 1.57 -21.31
N ALA A 214 -0.03 1.06 -21.09
CA ALA A 214 0.76 0.40 -22.13
C ALA A 214 0.04 -0.83 -22.75
N ARG A 215 -0.69 -1.59 -21.94
CA ARG A 215 -1.49 -2.75 -22.40
C ARG A 215 -2.68 -2.33 -23.26
N HIS A 216 -3.33 -1.22 -22.90
CA HIS A 216 -4.50 -0.69 -23.61
C HIS A 216 -4.15 0.25 -24.76
N THR A 217 -2.89 0.68 -24.87
CA THR A 217 -2.37 1.50 -25.97
C THR A 217 -1.17 0.83 -26.67
N PRO A 218 -1.31 -0.41 -27.18
CA PRO A 218 -0.21 -1.11 -27.82
C PRO A 218 0.25 -0.35 -29.07
N GLY A 219 1.55 -0.06 -29.16
CA GLY A 219 2.14 0.62 -30.32
C GLY A 219 2.23 2.15 -30.24
N LEU A 220 1.67 2.80 -29.20
CA LEU A 220 1.87 4.24 -28.99
C LEU A 220 3.21 4.52 -28.27
N PRO A 221 4.02 5.50 -28.73
CA PRO A 221 5.34 5.76 -28.18
C PRO A 221 5.27 6.33 -26.75
N GLN A 222 5.50 5.48 -25.75
CA GLN A 222 5.39 5.82 -24.33
C GLN A 222 6.39 6.87 -23.80
N SER A 223 7.40 7.26 -24.59
CA SER A 223 8.53 8.09 -24.15
C SER A 223 8.58 9.50 -24.73
N GLY A 224 7.73 9.85 -25.70
CA GLY A 224 7.80 11.13 -26.43
C GLY A 224 7.06 12.31 -25.79
N TYR A 225 6.11 12.04 -24.89
CA TYR A 225 5.17 13.03 -24.37
C TYR A 225 4.97 12.96 -22.85
N VAL A 226 5.76 12.12 -22.16
CA VAL A 226 5.78 12.08 -20.70
C VAL A 226 6.64 13.23 -20.19
N THR A 227 6.01 14.19 -19.52
CA THR A 227 6.70 15.40 -19.06
C THR A 227 7.00 15.39 -17.57
N LEU A 228 6.29 14.55 -16.79
CA LEU A 228 6.51 14.41 -15.36
C LEU A 228 6.29 12.97 -14.91
N LYS A 229 7.18 12.48 -14.06
CA LYS A 229 7.03 11.20 -13.33
C LYS A 229 7.20 11.45 -11.84
N THR A 230 6.36 10.81 -11.02
CA THR A 230 6.46 10.83 -9.55
C THR A 230 6.00 9.49 -8.99
N ASN A 231 6.45 9.13 -7.79
CA ASN A 231 5.92 7.97 -7.08
C ASN A 231 4.78 8.33 -6.10
N VAL A 232 4.56 9.61 -5.82
CA VAL A 232 3.60 10.09 -4.80
C VAL A 232 2.28 10.54 -5.45
N SER A 233 1.14 10.07 -4.94
CA SER A 233 -0.19 10.42 -5.48
C SER A 233 -0.53 11.89 -5.25
N SER A 234 -0.13 12.49 -4.12
CA SER A 234 -0.38 13.91 -3.87
C SER A 234 0.37 14.84 -4.84
N ALA A 235 1.66 14.57 -5.11
CA ALA A 235 2.42 15.27 -6.13
C ALA A 235 1.82 15.06 -7.54
N HIS A 236 1.36 13.84 -7.84
CA HIS A 236 0.70 13.53 -9.11
C HIS A 236 -0.60 14.33 -9.28
N TYR A 237 -1.46 14.35 -8.28
CA TYR A 237 -2.70 15.11 -8.25
C TYR A 237 -2.46 16.59 -8.51
N TRP A 238 -1.54 17.22 -7.76
CA TRP A 238 -1.26 18.64 -7.90
C TRP A 238 -0.58 18.99 -9.23
N ALA A 239 0.28 18.12 -9.78
CA ALA A 239 0.84 18.35 -11.11
C ALA A 239 -0.27 18.38 -12.18
N VAL A 240 -1.20 17.43 -12.16
CA VAL A 240 -2.34 17.40 -13.08
C VAL A 240 -3.24 18.62 -12.88
N ALA A 241 -3.60 18.93 -11.63
CA ALA A 241 -4.45 20.06 -11.29
C ALA A 241 -3.86 21.44 -11.65
N ASN A 242 -2.52 21.57 -11.67
CA ASN A 242 -1.83 22.79 -12.09
C ASN A 242 -1.47 22.80 -13.58
N GLY A 243 -1.97 21.84 -14.37
CA GLY A 243 -1.87 21.86 -15.83
C GLY A 243 -0.55 21.33 -16.39
N ALA A 244 0.17 20.47 -15.67
CA ALA A 244 1.36 19.80 -16.21
C ALA A 244 1.02 18.85 -17.38
N GLY A 245 -0.21 18.32 -17.42
CA GLY A 245 -0.69 17.43 -18.47
C GLY A 245 -1.89 16.61 -18.04
N ILE A 246 -2.13 15.54 -18.79
CA ILE A 246 -3.13 14.51 -18.49
C ILE A 246 -2.53 13.50 -17.51
N GLY A 247 -3.28 13.14 -16.47
CA GLY A 247 -2.91 12.08 -15.53
C GLY A 247 -4.11 11.25 -15.11
N TRP A 248 -3.85 10.11 -14.47
CA TRP A 248 -4.87 9.16 -14.05
C TRP A 248 -5.14 9.30 -12.56
N LEU A 249 -6.33 9.81 -12.23
CA LEU A 249 -6.74 10.11 -10.86
C LEU A 249 -7.98 9.29 -10.47
N PRO A 250 -8.20 9.05 -9.16
CA PRO A 250 -9.46 8.49 -8.68
C PRO A 250 -10.67 9.29 -9.17
N THR A 251 -11.82 8.64 -9.38
CA THR A 251 -13.05 9.34 -9.81
C THR A 251 -13.53 10.40 -8.82
N TYR A 252 -13.21 10.25 -7.54
CA TYR A 252 -13.46 11.29 -6.53
C TYR A 252 -12.46 12.46 -6.59
N ALA A 253 -11.51 12.51 -7.53
CA ALA A 253 -10.52 13.58 -7.62
C ALA A 253 -11.12 14.99 -7.74
N SER A 254 -12.24 15.12 -8.46
CA SER A 254 -12.98 16.39 -8.56
C SER A 254 -13.58 16.83 -7.22
N ALA A 255 -13.78 15.91 -6.27
CA ALA A 255 -14.28 16.21 -4.92
C ALA A 255 -13.19 16.77 -3.99
N ILE A 256 -11.92 16.50 -4.27
CA ILE A 256 -10.80 16.86 -3.39
C ILE A 256 -10.56 18.38 -3.33
N GLY A 257 -11.07 19.15 -4.30
CA GLY A 257 -11.09 20.62 -4.25
C GLY A 257 -10.39 21.32 -5.42
N ALA A 258 -9.49 20.64 -6.14
CA ALA A 258 -8.90 21.22 -7.35
C ALA A 258 -9.83 21.04 -8.58
N ARG A 259 -9.81 22.03 -9.48
CA ARG A 259 -10.60 22.05 -10.72
C ARG A 259 -9.97 21.17 -11.81
N VAL A 260 -10.04 19.86 -11.61
CA VAL A 260 -9.70 18.86 -12.64
C VAL A 260 -10.93 18.47 -13.44
N VAL A 261 -10.75 18.30 -14.75
CA VAL A 261 -11.81 17.94 -15.71
C VAL A 261 -11.60 16.48 -16.13
N PRO A 262 -12.59 15.60 -15.99
CA PRO A 262 -12.51 14.22 -16.47
C PRO A 262 -12.44 14.18 -18.00
N ILE A 263 -11.61 13.28 -18.52
CA ILE A 263 -11.41 13.06 -19.96
C ILE A 263 -12.01 11.71 -20.32
N ASP A 264 -13.07 11.75 -21.12
CA ASP A 264 -13.76 10.58 -21.64
C ASP A 264 -12.95 9.93 -22.79
N GLY A 265 -13.16 8.65 -23.07
CA GLY A 265 -12.52 7.96 -24.20
C GLY A 265 -11.07 7.52 -23.99
N LEU A 266 -10.49 7.78 -22.81
CA LEU A 266 -9.19 7.24 -22.39
C LEU A 266 -9.36 6.04 -21.44
N VAL A 267 -8.26 5.32 -21.21
CA VAL A 267 -8.22 4.10 -20.38
C VAL A 267 -8.77 4.38 -18.98
N GLN A 268 -9.67 3.49 -18.54
CA GLN A 268 -10.23 3.46 -17.20
C GLN A 268 -9.77 2.17 -16.50
N VAL A 269 -9.41 2.26 -15.22
CA VAL A 269 -8.96 1.13 -14.42
C VAL A 269 -9.74 1.06 -13.12
N GLY A 270 -10.16 -0.13 -12.72
CA GLY A 270 -10.79 -0.38 -11.43
C GLY A 270 -9.91 -1.26 -10.56
N LEU A 271 -9.50 -0.76 -9.39
CA LEU A 271 -8.62 -1.43 -8.42
C LEU A 271 -9.42 -1.80 -7.18
N ASP A 272 -9.37 -3.06 -6.76
CA ASP A 272 -9.99 -3.45 -5.49
C ASP A 272 -9.21 -2.87 -4.31
N ILE A 273 -9.93 -2.37 -3.30
CA ILE A 273 -9.36 -1.85 -2.06
C ILE A 273 -9.46 -2.96 -1.01
N TRP A 274 -8.32 -3.38 -0.46
CA TRP A 274 -8.23 -4.45 0.52
C TRP A 274 -7.82 -3.90 1.87
N LEU A 275 -8.58 -4.22 2.91
CA LEU A 275 -8.16 -4.12 4.30
C LEU A 275 -7.55 -5.45 4.73
N THR A 276 -6.34 -5.40 5.28
CA THR A 276 -5.65 -6.57 5.83
C THR A 276 -5.15 -6.35 7.24
N TYR A 277 -5.21 -7.41 8.04
CA TYR A 277 -4.75 -7.44 9.42
C TYR A 277 -4.56 -8.87 9.90
N HIS A 278 -3.76 -9.08 10.93
CA HIS A 278 -3.63 -10.40 11.56
C HIS A 278 -4.91 -10.75 12.34
N PRO A 279 -5.43 -11.99 12.32
CA PRO A 279 -6.65 -12.37 13.03
C PRO A 279 -6.66 -11.98 14.52
N ASP A 280 -5.53 -12.13 15.22
CA ASP A 280 -5.39 -11.71 16.62
C ASP A 280 -5.60 -10.21 16.86
N ALA A 281 -5.45 -9.37 15.83
CA ALA A 281 -5.66 -7.93 15.94
C ALA A 281 -7.12 -7.58 16.33
N GLU A 282 -8.08 -8.43 15.99
CA GLU A 282 -9.49 -8.24 16.39
C GLU A 282 -9.70 -8.38 17.90
N ARG A 283 -8.77 -9.03 18.61
CA ARG A 283 -8.81 -9.17 20.08
C ARG A 283 -8.30 -7.92 20.81
N ILE A 284 -7.62 -7.02 20.09
CA ILE A 284 -7.10 -5.78 20.65
C ILE A 284 -8.13 -4.67 20.40
N GLU A 285 -8.78 -4.19 21.45
CA GLU A 285 -9.94 -3.30 21.34
C GLU A 285 -9.68 -2.03 20.51
N ARG A 286 -8.53 -1.37 20.71
CA ARG A 286 -8.15 -0.17 19.92
C ARG A 286 -7.98 -0.46 18.42
N VAL A 287 -7.48 -1.64 18.08
CA VAL A 287 -7.28 -2.05 16.69
C VAL A 287 -8.62 -2.44 16.07
N ARG A 288 -9.46 -3.20 16.77
CA ARG A 288 -10.83 -3.53 16.35
C ARG A 288 -11.66 -2.28 16.04
N ARG A 289 -11.63 -1.27 16.92
CA ARG A 289 -12.31 0.03 16.67
C ARG A 289 -11.81 0.71 15.40
N SER A 290 -10.51 0.66 15.15
CA SER A 290 -9.89 1.24 13.96
C SER A 290 -10.30 0.47 12.69
N ILE A 291 -10.38 -0.86 12.75
CA ILE A 291 -10.91 -1.72 11.68
C ILE A 291 -12.35 -1.34 11.34
N ASP A 292 -13.21 -1.21 12.36
CA ASP A 292 -14.62 -0.86 12.17
C ASP A 292 -14.78 0.53 11.54
N TRP A 293 -14.00 1.51 12.02
CA TRP A 293 -13.97 2.85 11.45
C TRP A 293 -13.47 2.87 10.00
N ILE A 294 -12.41 2.12 9.67
CA ILE A 294 -11.92 2.01 8.29
C ILE A 294 -13.02 1.42 7.40
N ARG A 295 -13.67 0.32 7.81
CA ARG A 295 -14.77 -0.27 7.02
C ARG A 295 -15.89 0.72 6.77
N ALA A 296 -16.35 1.43 7.79
CA ALA A 296 -17.38 2.46 7.65
C ALA A 296 -16.93 3.63 6.74
N SER A 297 -15.63 3.94 6.72
CA SER A 297 -15.05 4.98 5.87
C SER A 297 -15.00 4.61 4.39
N PHE A 298 -15.21 3.34 4.03
CA PHE A 298 -15.26 2.88 2.63
C PHE A 298 -16.64 2.35 2.21
N ASP A 299 -17.67 2.48 3.07
CA ASP A 299 -19.00 1.95 2.81
C ASP A 299 -19.58 2.45 1.45
N PRO A 300 -19.80 1.57 0.46
CA PRO A 300 -20.30 1.95 -0.87
C PRO A 300 -21.77 2.42 -0.87
N GLY A 301 -22.51 2.19 0.21
CA GLY A 301 -23.82 2.78 0.46
C GLY A 301 -23.74 4.27 0.78
N ARG A 302 -22.71 4.68 1.52
CA ARG A 302 -22.43 6.08 1.89
C ARG A 302 -21.59 6.81 0.84
N TYR A 303 -20.65 6.10 0.22
CA TYR A 303 -19.66 6.63 -0.73
C TYR A 303 -19.75 5.89 -2.07
N PRO A 304 -20.64 6.33 -2.98
CA PRO A 304 -20.92 5.61 -4.23
C PRO A 304 -19.69 5.38 -5.12
N TRP A 305 -18.65 6.23 -5.04
CA TRP A 305 -17.40 6.07 -5.79
C TRP A 305 -16.58 4.83 -5.41
N PHE A 306 -16.94 4.12 -4.33
CA PHE A 306 -16.34 2.82 -3.98
C PHE A 306 -17.18 1.60 -4.35
N ARG A 307 -18.31 1.79 -5.03
CA ARG A 307 -19.10 0.68 -5.58
C ARG A 307 -18.31 -0.09 -6.62
N ASP A 308 -18.67 -1.35 -6.81
CA ASP A 308 -18.08 -2.17 -7.87
C ASP A 308 -18.39 -1.60 -9.26
N ASP A 309 -19.60 -1.04 -9.43
CA ASP A 309 -20.00 -0.34 -10.65
C ASP A 309 -19.28 1.00 -10.79
N PHE A 310 -18.82 1.30 -12.01
CA PHE A 310 -18.28 2.60 -12.32
C PHE A 310 -19.36 3.68 -12.26
N ILE A 311 -19.04 4.79 -11.60
CA ILE A 311 -19.85 6.00 -11.61
C ILE A 311 -18.98 7.13 -12.14
N HIS A 312 -19.45 7.74 -13.22
CA HIS A 312 -18.72 8.84 -13.85
C HIS A 312 -18.62 10.04 -12.89
N PRO A 313 -17.47 10.76 -12.82
CA PRO A 313 -17.31 11.89 -11.91
C PRO A 313 -18.39 12.97 -12.01
N ARG A 314 -18.97 13.18 -13.22
CA ARG A 314 -20.08 14.13 -13.44
C ARG A 314 -21.39 13.72 -12.74
N ASP A 315 -21.58 12.43 -12.47
CA ASP A 315 -22.80 11.89 -11.86
C ASP A 315 -22.69 11.72 -10.34
N LEU A 316 -21.47 11.81 -9.79
CA LEU A 316 -21.22 11.64 -8.35
C LEU A 316 -22.01 12.62 -7.47
N PRO A 317 -22.09 13.94 -7.79
CA PRO A 317 -22.83 14.89 -6.95
C PRO A 317 -24.30 14.51 -6.74
N ALA A 318 -24.96 13.96 -7.77
CA ALA A 318 -26.37 13.58 -7.70
C ALA A 318 -26.63 12.27 -6.93
N LYS A 319 -25.60 11.44 -6.72
CA LYS A 319 -25.72 10.10 -6.13
C LYS A 319 -25.31 10.04 -4.66
N LEU A 320 -24.70 11.09 -4.12
CA LEU A 320 -24.32 11.14 -2.72
C LEU A 320 -25.53 11.44 -1.85
N LYS A 321 -25.74 10.59 -0.86
CA LYS A 321 -26.77 10.79 0.18
C LYS A 321 -26.09 11.45 1.39
N GLY A 322 -26.58 12.60 1.84
CA GLY A 322 -26.05 13.33 3.00
C GLY A 322 -25.25 14.58 2.63
N SER A 323 -24.41 15.05 3.57
CA SER A 323 -23.59 16.26 3.46
C SER A 323 -22.89 16.38 2.11
N THR A 324 -22.87 17.59 1.56
CA THR A 324 -22.46 17.84 0.17
C THR A 324 -20.99 17.45 -0.03
N VAL A 325 -20.60 17.02 -1.25
CA VAL A 325 -19.19 16.73 -1.60
C VAL A 325 -18.20 17.78 -1.07
N PRO A 326 -18.50 19.10 -1.19
CA PRO A 326 -17.68 20.15 -0.60
C PRO A 326 -17.48 20.01 0.91
N GLU A 327 -18.48 19.59 1.70
CA GLU A 327 -18.38 19.48 3.16
C GLU A 327 -17.44 18.35 3.60
N MET A 328 -17.32 17.27 2.82
CA MET A 328 -16.39 16.16 3.12
C MET A 328 -14.92 16.52 2.88
N PHE A 329 -14.65 17.57 2.11
CA PHE A 329 -13.33 18.05 1.74
C PHE A 329 -13.16 19.57 1.99
N ALA A 330 -14.01 20.16 2.84
CA ALA A 330 -14.11 21.62 3.01
C ALA A 330 -12.80 22.28 3.46
N GLY A 331 -11.85 21.50 4.00
CA GLY A 331 -10.51 21.96 4.33
C GLY A 331 -9.53 22.10 3.15
N PHE A 332 -9.83 21.51 1.98
CA PHE A 332 -9.03 21.63 0.75
C PHE A 332 -9.59 22.65 -0.24
N ALA A 333 -10.90 22.91 -0.19
CA ALA A 333 -11.53 24.01 -0.91
C ALA A 333 -11.27 25.32 -0.16
N GLY A 334 -10.04 25.82 -0.22
CA GLY A 334 -9.68 27.14 0.27
C GLY A 334 -10.45 28.23 -0.50
N MET A 335 -11.43 28.83 0.19
CA MET A 335 -11.91 30.21 0.05
C MET A 335 -11.79 30.86 -1.33
N GLU A 336 -12.88 30.84 -2.10
CA GLU A 336 -13.23 32.02 -2.89
C GLU A 336 -13.96 32.98 -1.95
N ARG A 337 -13.33 34.13 -1.67
CA ARG A 337 -14.04 35.36 -1.31
C ARG A 337 -14.48 36.05 -2.58
#